data_AF-A0A7X1GQJ7-F1
#
_entry.id   AF-A0A7X1GQJ7-F1
#
_cell.length_a   1.000
_cell.length_b   1.000
_cell.length_c   1.000
_cell.angle_alpha   90.00
_cell.angle_beta   90.00
_cell.angle_gamma   90.00
#
_symmetry.space_group_name_H-M   'P 1'
#
loop_
_entity.id
_entity.type
_entity.pdbx_description
1 polymer ?
#
loop_
_entity_poly.entity_id
_entity_poly.type
_entity_poly.pdbx_seq_one_letter_code
_entity_poly.pdbx_strand_id
1 'polypeptide(L)' 'MDYVGISALGLPCGSGAIESAVRRVINLRIKGPGIFWKEQSAEAILLLRSYYKAGRWNLLKQMAISSESIIAT' A
#
# COMPACT_ATOMS: atom_id res chain seq x y z
N MET A 1 12.30 22.45 1.89
CA MET A 1 11.71 21.49 2.86
C MET A 1 12.85 20.81 3.59
N ASP A 2 12.92 20.97 4.91
CA ASP A 2 13.95 20.33 5.75
C ASP A 2 13.57 18.88 6.06
N TYR A 3 13.84 17.98 5.13
CA TYR A 3 13.57 16.55 5.29
C TYR A 3 14.37 15.94 6.45
N VAL A 4 15.57 16.47 6.73
CA VAL A 4 16.47 15.94 7.77
C VAL A 4 15.93 16.29 9.15
N GLY A 5 15.53 17.55 9.37
CA GLY A 5 14.91 17.99 10.62
C GLY A 5 13.59 17.29 10.91
N ILE A 6 12.71 17.14 9.91
CA ILE A 6 11.43 16.43 10.06
C ILE A 6 11.66 14.94 10.37
N SER A 7 12.65 14.31 9.71
CA SER A 7 13.03 12.92 9.99
C SER A 7 13.65 12.77 11.38
N ALA A 8 14.48 13.71 11.82
CA ALA A 8 15.10 13.70 13.15
C ALA A 8 14.07 13.87 14.27
N LEU A 9 12.98 14.60 14.01
CA LEU A 9 11.84 14.75 14.91
C LEU A 9 10.86 13.57 14.87
N GLY A 10 11.11 12.55 14.03
CA GLY A 10 10.22 11.41 13.86
C GLY A 10 8.83 11.77 13.30
N LEU A 11 8.69 12.96 12.70
CA LEU A 11 7.42 13.43 12.18
C LEU A 11 7.11 12.74 10.85
N PRO A 12 5.83 12.46 10.57
CA PRO A 12 5.42 11.89 9.30
C PRO A 12 5.81 12.85 8.16
N CYS A 13 6.85 12.47 7.43
CA CYS A 13 7.36 13.25 6.33
C CYS A 13 6.82 12.71 5.01
N GLY A 14 6.14 13.56 4.25
CA GLY A 14 5.85 13.32 2.84
C GLY A 14 7.13 13.39 2.02
N SER A 15 8.01 12.40 2.15
CA SER A 15 9.20 12.31 1.30
C SER A 15 8.76 12.05 -0.15
N GLY A 16 9.58 12.44 -1.12
CA GLY A 16 9.28 12.17 -2.53
C GLY A 16 9.03 10.68 -2.81
N ALA A 17 9.62 9.77 -2.03
CA ALA A 17 9.33 8.34 -2.11
C ALA A 17 7.89 8.00 -1.69
N ILE A 18 7.40 8.57 -0.58
CA ILE A 18 6.02 8.39 -0.10
C ILE A 18 5.02 9.00 -1.09
N GLU A 19 5.25 10.24 -1.53
CA GLU A 19 4.39 10.91 -2.51
C GLU A 19 4.32 10.13 -3.83
N SER A 20 5.47 9.62 -4.29
CA SER A 20 5.54 8.82 -5.51
C SER A 20 4.84 7.46 -5.35
N ALA A 21 4.89 6.86 -4.16
CA ALA A 21 4.15 5.64 -3.85
C ALA A 21 2.63 5.89 -3.91
N VAL A 22 2.14 6.95 -3.26
CA VAL A 22 0.72 7.37 -3.32
C VAL A 22 0.28 7.61 -4.76
N ARG A 23 1.10 8.33 -5.54
CA ARG A 23 0.81 8.58 -6.97
C ARG A 23 0.68 7.29 -7.77
N ARG A 24 1.61 6.34 -7.61
CA ARG A 24 1.71 5.13 -8.45
C ARG A 24 0.76 4.01 -8.03
N VAL A 25 0.50 3.87 -6.73
CA VAL A 25 -0.36 2.80 -6.20
C VAL A 25 -1.83 3.24 -6.28
N ILE A 26 -2.14 4.47 -5.88
CA ILE A 26 -3.51 4.96 -5.70
C ILE A 26 -3.94 5.85 -6.88
N ASN A 27 -3.32 7.02 -7.04
CA ASN A 27 -3.87 8.09 -7.89
C ASN A 27 -3.97 7.71 -9.37
N LEU A 28 -3.01 6.93 -9.89
CA LEU A 28 -2.97 6.55 -11.31
C LEU A 28 -3.79 5.30 -11.66
N ARG A 29 -4.35 4.59 -10.66
CA ARG A 29 -4.81 3.21 -10.85
C ARG A 29 -6.05 2.84 -10.06
N ILE A 30 -6.17 3.25 -8.80
CA ILE A 30 -7.35 3.01 -7.95
C ILE A 30 -8.34 4.17 -8.09
N LYS A 31 -7.83 5.40 -8.19
CA LYS A 31 -8.63 6.61 -8.42
C LYS A 31 -8.76 6.91 -9.91
N GLY A 32 -9.98 7.19 -10.37
CA GLY A 32 -10.25 7.61 -11.75
C GLY A 32 -11.67 8.17 -11.91
N PRO A 33 -11.97 8.84 -13.04
CA PRO A 33 -13.30 9.40 -13.29
C PRO A 33 -14.38 8.32 -13.29
N GLY A 34 -15.47 8.53 -12.54
CA GLY A 34 -16.58 7.57 -12.47
C GLY A 34 -16.27 6.25 -11.74
N ILE A 35 -15.09 6.11 -11.14
CA ILE A 35 -14.74 4.91 -10.37
C ILE A 35 -15.21 5.09 -8.92
N PHE A 36 -16.07 4.18 -8.49
CA PHE A 36 -16.52 4.08 -7.10
C PHE A 36 -16.15 2.71 -6.56
N TRP A 37 -15.68 2.70 -5.32
CA TRP A 37 -15.32 1.47 -4.61
C TRP A 37 -16.14 1.34 -3.35
N LYS A 38 -16.51 0.11 -3.01
CA LYS A 38 -16.79 -0.23 -1.61
C LYS A 38 -15.45 -0.25 -0.87
N GLU A 39 -15.44 0.24 0.37
CA GLU A 39 -14.24 0.36 1.20
C GLU A 39 -13.43 -0.94 1.24
N GLN A 40 -14.08 -2.06 1.57
CA GLN A 40 -13.48 -3.40 1.61
C GLN A 40 -12.77 -3.79 0.30
N SER A 41 -13.38 -3.47 -0.84
CA SER A 41 -12.79 -3.77 -2.16
C SER A 41 -11.61 -2.85 -2.48
N ALA A 42 -11.68 -1.57 -2.07
CA ALA A 42 -10.59 -0.63 -2.23
C ALA A 42 -9.37 -1.05 -1.41
N GLU A 43 -9.57 -1.45 -0.15
CA GLU A 43 -8.51 -1.93 0.74
C GLU A 43 -7.83 -3.19 0.21
N ALA A 44 -8.61 -4.18 -0.24
CA ALA A 44 -8.07 -5.41 -0.80
C ALA A 44 -7.19 -5.14 -2.04
N ILE A 45 -7.64 -4.27 -2.94
CA ILE A 45 -6.88 -3.89 -4.15
C ILE A 45 -5.65 -3.05 -3.77
N LEU A 46 -5.78 -2.14 -2.81
CA LEU A 46 -4.68 -1.32 -2.31
C LEU A 46 -3.54 -2.20 -1.77
N LEU A 47 -3.87 -3.19 -0.95
CA LEU A 47 -2.93 -4.16 -0.41
C LEU A 47 -2.22 -4.90 -1.55
N LEU A 48 -2.98 -5.51 -2.44
CA LEU A 48 -2.48 -6.30 -3.57
C LEU A 48 -1.50 -5.48 -4.43
N ARG A 49 -1.89 -4.26 -4.79
CA ARG A 49 -1.08 -3.36 -5.62
C ARG A 49 0.18 -2.87 -4.91
N SER A 50 0.12 -2.68 -3.59
CA SER A 50 1.28 -2.27 -2.78
C SER A 50 2.37 -3.33 -2.80
N TYR A 51 2.00 -4.60 -2.57
CA TYR A 51 2.94 -5.74 -2.65
C TYR A 51 3.52 -5.92 -4.05
N TYR A 52 2.66 -5.81 -5.08
CA TYR A 52 3.10 -5.89 -6.47
C TYR A 52 4.11 -4.77 -6.81
N LYS A 53 3.81 -3.51 -6.44
CA LYS A 53 4.68 -2.39 -6.77
C LYS A 53 5.99 -2.39 -5.98
N ALA A 54 6.00 -2.98 -4.79
CA ALA A 54 7.19 -3.19 -3.98
C ALA A 54 8.06 -4.37 -4.45
N GLY A 55 7.65 -5.13 -5.48
CA GLY A 55 8.36 -6.33 -5.93
C GLY A 55 8.23 -7.52 -4.96
N ARG A 56 7.29 -7.46 -4.01
CA ARG A 56 7.11 -8.43 -2.93
C ARG A 56 5.98 -9.43 -3.23
N TRP A 57 5.80 -9.78 -4.50
CA TRP A 57 4.72 -10.67 -4.93
C TRP A 57 4.82 -12.08 -4.32
N ASN A 58 6.04 -12.61 -4.22
CA ASN A 58 6.26 -13.93 -3.64
C ASN A 58 5.90 -13.99 -2.15
N LEU A 59 6.17 -12.92 -1.41
CA LEU A 59 5.77 -12.79 0.00
C LEU A 59 4.25 -12.84 0.15
N LEU A 60 3.52 -12.11 -0.70
CA LEU A 60 2.06 -12.13 -0.68
C LEU A 60 1.51 -13.53 -0.99
N LYS A 61 2.08 -14.24 -1.98
CA LYS A 61 1.70 -15.62 -2.29
C LYS A 61 1.95 -16.55 -1.10
N GLN A 62 3.09 -16.42 -0.43
CA GLN A 62 3.40 -17.20 0.76
C GLN A 62 2.36 -16.95 1.87
N MET A 63 2.05 -15.68 2.16
CA MET A 63 1.02 -15.31 3.13
C MET A 63 -0.36 -15.89 2.80
N ALA A 64 -0.76 -15.84 1.53
CA ALA A 64 -2.03 -16.37 1.07
C ALA A 64 -2.13 -17.90 1.22
N ILE A 65 -1.03 -18.62 0.95
CA ILE A 65 -0.98 -20.08 1.01
C ILE A 65 -0.75 -20.58 2.44
N SER A 66 -0.06 -19.82 3.29
CA SER A 66 0.16 -20.17 4.70
C SER A 66 -1.07 -20.00 5.59
N SER A 67 -2.21 -19.57 5.03
CA SER A 67 -3.44 -19.26 5.76
C SER A 67 -4.28 -20.50 6.14
N GLU A 68 -3.74 -21.72 6.04
CA GLU A 68 -4.40 -22.96 6.50
C GLU A 68 -4.45 -23.12 8.03
N SER A 69 -4.00 -22.15 8.84
CA SER A 69 -3.93 -22.30 10.31
C SER A 69 -4.61 -21.20 11.15
N ILE A 70 -5.49 -20.36 10.58
CA ILE A 70 -6.17 -19.30 11.36
C ILE A 70 -7.60 -19.69 11.81
N ILE A 71 -8.14 -20.85 11.39
CA ILE A 71 -9.48 -21.33 11.80
C ILE A 71 -9.38 -22.38 12.94
N ALA A 72 -8.48 -22.16 13.89
CA ALA A 72 -8.37 -22.98 15.09
C ALA A 72 -8.26 -22.10 16.34
N THR A 73 -9.28 -21.27 16.60
CA THR A 73 -9.61 -20.69 17.90
C THR A 73 -11.10 -20.35 17.87
#